data_AF-A0A842Q517-F1
#
_entry.id   AF-A0A842Q517-F1
#
_cell.length_a   1.000
_cell.length_b   1.000
_cell.length_c   1.000
_cell.angle_alpha   90.00
_cell.angle_beta   90.00
_cell.angle_gamma   90.00
#
_symmetry.space_group_name_H-M   'P 1'
#
loop_
_entity.id
_entity.type
_entity.pdbx_description
1 polymer ?
#
loop_
_entity_poly.entity_id
_entity_poly.type
_entity_poly.pdbx_seq_one_letter_code
_entity_poly.pdbx_strand_id
1 'polypeptide(L)'
;MQARIILSIIAVVASVTFAMIAATIYPIENQAFAQQQDQAISFTAQNTSASTQDPLPGHEAHQAVIAAPPREDGKIYSGVATFTASQPVEVVVLHGYTPSQAPDQARGEPLNAPFGNGKVAISLMKQFTDTPINTGSFVFTSNALAFHILDGKTFTVTYTVDAEVKSPTSQ
;
A
#
# COMPACT_ATOMS: atom_id res chain seq x y z
N MET A 1 20.96 78.88 -41.79
CA MET A 1 21.81 77.74 -42.22
C MET A 1 23.00 77.67 -41.26
N GLN A 2 23.35 76.46 -40.86
CA GLN A 2 24.56 76.03 -40.14
C GLN A 2 24.56 76.06 -38.60
N ALA A 3 25.09 74.96 -38.09
CA ALA A 3 25.03 74.39 -36.76
C ALA A 3 26.33 74.63 -35.98
N ARG A 4 26.33 74.37 -34.66
CA ARG A 4 27.05 73.24 -34.04
C ARG A 4 27.13 73.36 -32.51
N ILE A 5 27.13 72.16 -31.92
CA ILE A 5 27.25 71.70 -30.53
C ILE A 5 28.57 72.17 -29.88
N ILE A 6 28.62 72.31 -28.55
CA ILE A 6 29.63 71.70 -27.64
C ILE A 6 29.20 71.83 -26.16
N LEU A 7 29.35 70.70 -25.46
CA LEU A 7 29.09 70.39 -24.05
C LEU A 7 30.38 70.60 -23.22
N SER A 8 30.32 71.03 -21.94
CA SER A 8 31.30 70.75 -20.84
C SER A 8 30.86 71.44 -19.53
N ILE A 9 30.25 70.75 -18.56
CA ILE A 9 30.81 70.18 -17.31
C ILE A 9 31.51 71.20 -16.38
N ILE A 10 30.96 71.37 -15.16
CA ILE A 10 31.64 71.20 -13.85
C ILE A 10 30.52 71.10 -12.79
N ALA A 11 30.41 69.94 -12.14
CA ALA A 11 29.58 69.73 -10.95
C ALA A 11 30.49 69.69 -9.72
N VAL A 12 30.23 70.58 -8.77
CA VAL A 12 30.87 70.66 -7.46
C VAL A 12 30.10 69.76 -6.47
N VAL A 13 30.86 69.03 -5.67
CA VAL A 13 30.46 68.02 -4.68
C VAL A 13 29.85 68.66 -3.44
N ALA A 14 28.78 68.08 -2.87
CA ALA A 14 28.47 68.16 -1.44
C ALA A 14 27.57 66.99 -0.97
N SER A 15 28.23 65.97 -0.42
CA SER A 15 27.87 65.10 0.72
C SER A 15 26.39 64.97 1.16
N VAL A 16 25.86 63.74 1.08
CA VAL A 16 24.88 63.22 2.04
C VAL A 16 25.40 61.88 2.55
N THR A 17 25.66 61.79 3.84
CA THR A 17 26.05 60.56 4.54
C THR A 17 24.84 59.63 4.65
N PHE A 18 24.92 58.47 4.00
CA PHE A 18 23.93 57.40 4.13
C PHE A 18 24.35 56.48 5.28
N ALA A 19 23.64 56.55 6.41
CA ALA A 19 23.72 55.52 7.44
C ALA A 19 23.02 54.26 6.91
N MET A 20 23.80 53.27 6.51
CA MET A 20 23.31 51.96 6.07
C MET A 20 22.77 51.19 7.28
N ILE A 21 21.45 51.11 7.42
CA ILE A 21 20.82 50.09 8.27
C ILE A 21 20.89 48.79 7.47
N ALA A 22 21.82 47.91 7.81
CA ALA A 22 21.83 46.54 7.30
C ALA A 22 20.66 45.79 7.96
N ALA A 23 19.52 45.71 7.27
CA ALA A 23 18.50 44.74 7.61
C ALA A 23 19.08 43.35 7.31
N THR A 24 19.51 42.63 8.34
CA THR A 24 19.84 41.20 8.24
C THR A 24 18.55 40.44 7.98
N ILE A 25 18.25 40.21 6.70
CA ILE A 25 17.24 39.26 6.27
C ILE A 25 17.85 37.88 6.51
N TYR A 26 17.43 37.20 7.58
CA TYR A 26 17.68 35.77 7.70
C TYR A 26 16.93 35.09 6.55
N PRO A 27 17.57 34.26 5.71
CA PRO A 27 16.82 33.38 4.84
C PRO A 27 16.05 32.43 5.76
N ILE A 28 14.72 32.59 5.80
CA ILE A 28 13.86 31.51 6.25
C ILE A 28 14.08 30.41 5.20
N GLU A 29 14.87 29.40 5.56
CA GLU A 29 14.88 28.16 4.81
C GLU A 29 13.45 27.64 4.82
N ASN A 30 12.75 27.82 3.69
CA ASN A 30 11.59 27.03 3.38
C ASN A 30 12.09 25.59 3.28
N GLN A 31 12.14 24.89 4.41
CA GLN A 31 12.16 23.44 4.42
C GLN A 31 10.82 23.04 3.81
N ALA A 32 10.85 22.82 2.49
CA ALA A 32 9.82 22.06 1.82
C ALA A 32 9.80 20.71 2.55
N PHE A 33 8.78 20.49 3.39
CA PHE A 33 8.38 19.15 3.73
C PHE A 33 7.99 18.52 2.41
N ALA A 34 8.93 17.82 1.77
CA ALA A 34 8.60 16.83 0.78
C ALA A 34 7.81 15.76 1.54
N GLN A 35 6.49 15.96 1.64
CA GLN A 35 5.61 14.81 1.73
C GLN A 35 5.95 14.00 0.49
N GLN A 36 6.69 12.90 0.68
CA GLN A 36 6.80 11.87 -0.33
C GLN A 36 5.36 11.47 -0.59
N GLN A 37 4.78 12.05 -1.64
CA GLN A 37 3.49 11.66 -2.16
C GLN A 37 3.75 10.26 -2.69
N ASP A 38 3.57 9.27 -1.81
CA ASP A 38 3.65 7.84 -2.12
C ASP A 38 2.64 7.69 -3.27
N GLN A 39 3.12 7.70 -4.51
CA GLN A 39 2.22 7.62 -5.66
C GLN A 39 1.41 6.35 -5.45
N ALA A 40 0.09 6.47 -5.47
CA ALA A 40 -0.78 5.33 -5.28
C ALA A 40 -0.47 4.32 -6.40
N ILE A 41 0.29 3.27 -6.06
CA ILE A 41 0.59 2.20 -6.99
C ILE A 41 -0.68 1.37 -7.07
N SER A 42 -1.39 1.43 -8.18
CA SER A 42 -2.58 0.60 -8.38
C SER A 42 -2.20 -0.86 -8.60
N PHE A 43 -3.06 -1.75 -8.13
CA PHE A 43 -3.05 -3.17 -8.39
C PHE A 43 -4.45 -3.58 -8.83
N THR A 44 -4.59 -3.88 -10.11
CA THR A 44 -5.84 -4.40 -10.68
C THR A 44 -5.54 -5.75 -11.33
N ALA A 45 -6.29 -6.78 -10.94
CA ALA A 45 -6.14 -8.12 -11.48
C ALA A 45 -7.52 -8.71 -11.72
N GLN A 46 -7.74 -9.26 -12.92
CA GLN A 46 -8.94 -10.03 -13.24
C GLN A 46 -8.53 -11.34 -13.90
N ASN A 47 -9.02 -12.46 -13.37
CA ASN A 47 -8.65 -13.77 -13.89
C ASN A 47 -9.73 -14.82 -13.62
N THR A 48 -9.66 -15.93 -14.36
CA THR A 48 -10.30 -17.19 -14.01
C THR A 48 -9.22 -18.24 -13.82
N SER A 49 -9.16 -18.86 -12.65
CA SER A 49 -8.08 -19.80 -12.31
C SER A 49 -8.64 -21.05 -11.66
N ALA A 50 -8.02 -22.19 -11.97
CA ALA A 50 -8.20 -23.43 -11.23
C ALA A 50 -7.28 -23.43 -10.01
N SER A 51 -7.74 -24.04 -8.92
CA SER A 51 -6.96 -24.17 -7.70
C SER A 51 -5.77 -25.12 -7.88
N THR A 52 -4.73 -24.87 -7.11
CA THR A 52 -3.60 -25.78 -6.91
C THR A 52 -3.47 -26.08 -5.41
N GLN A 53 -2.58 -27.01 -5.05
CA GLN A 53 -2.21 -27.20 -3.65
C GLN A 53 -1.78 -25.87 -3.01
N ASP A 54 -2.26 -25.61 -1.80
CA ASP A 54 -1.84 -24.45 -1.01
C ASP A 54 -0.34 -24.56 -0.69
N PRO A 55 0.48 -23.54 -1.02
CA PRO A 55 1.92 -23.61 -0.84
C PRO A 55 2.39 -23.49 0.63
N LEU A 56 1.49 -23.20 1.59
CA LEU A 56 1.88 -23.05 2.99
C LEU A 56 2.23 -24.42 3.63
N PRO A 57 3.33 -24.52 4.41
CA PRO A 57 3.64 -25.73 5.15
C PRO A 57 2.50 -26.12 6.10
N GLY A 58 2.09 -27.39 6.08
CA GLY A 58 0.94 -27.89 6.84
C GLY A 58 -0.41 -27.73 6.12
N HIS A 59 -0.43 -27.18 4.91
CA HIS A 59 -1.63 -27.02 4.07
C HIS A 59 -1.64 -28.00 2.89
N GLU A 60 -0.92 -29.12 2.98
CA GLU A 60 -0.76 -30.06 1.87
C GLU A 60 -2.08 -30.70 1.41
N ALA A 61 -3.08 -30.75 2.29
CA ALA A 61 -4.42 -31.22 1.97
C ALA A 61 -5.32 -30.13 1.37
N HIS A 62 -4.91 -28.87 1.37
CA HIS A 62 -5.75 -27.75 0.97
C HIS A 62 -5.57 -27.39 -0.50
N GLN A 63 -6.52 -26.62 -1.04
CA GLN A 63 -6.47 -26.06 -2.38
C GLN A 63 -6.61 -24.55 -2.32
N ALA A 64 -5.88 -23.81 -3.15
CA ALA A 64 -5.90 -22.35 -3.18
C ALA A 64 -5.75 -21.74 -4.58
N VAL A 65 -6.23 -20.51 -4.73
CA VAL A 65 -5.93 -19.58 -5.82
C VAL A 65 -5.50 -18.26 -5.22
N ILE A 66 -4.29 -17.80 -5.54
CA ILE A 66 -3.75 -16.52 -5.08
C ILE A 66 -4.26 -15.40 -5.99
N ALA A 67 -5.08 -14.50 -5.45
CA ALA A 67 -5.68 -13.40 -6.18
C ALA A 67 -4.86 -12.11 -6.10
N ALA A 68 -4.23 -11.86 -4.96
CA ALA A 68 -3.19 -10.85 -4.77
C ALA A 68 -1.97 -11.51 -4.10
N PRO A 69 -0.80 -11.53 -4.75
CA PRO A 69 0.37 -12.27 -4.25
C PRO A 69 0.95 -11.63 -2.99
N PRO A 70 1.61 -12.41 -2.11
CA PRO A 70 2.38 -11.85 -1.00
C PRO A 70 3.39 -10.80 -1.46
N ARG A 71 3.55 -9.75 -0.66
CA ARG A 71 4.50 -8.67 -0.94
C ARG A 71 5.71 -8.72 -0.03
N GLU A 72 6.90 -8.56 -0.61
CA GLU A 72 8.17 -8.50 0.12
C GLU A 72 8.60 -7.07 0.46
N ASP A 73 7.96 -6.05 -0.12
CA ASP A 73 8.30 -4.64 0.05
C ASP A 73 7.68 -3.99 1.30
N GLY A 74 7.04 -4.80 2.17
CA GLY A 74 6.37 -4.34 3.38
C GLY A 74 5.09 -3.53 3.16
N LYS A 75 4.67 -3.32 1.90
CA LYS A 75 3.41 -2.64 1.57
C LYS A 75 2.22 -3.61 1.63
N ILE A 76 1.01 -3.05 1.63
CA ILE A 76 -0.26 -3.78 1.67
C ILE A 76 -1.15 -3.38 0.51
N TYR A 77 -2.00 -4.29 0.05
CA TYR A 77 -3.14 -3.98 -0.81
C TYR A 77 -4.27 -3.41 0.04
N SER A 78 -5.00 -2.43 -0.49
CA SER A 78 -6.23 -1.92 0.10
C SER A 78 -7.22 -1.59 -1.01
N GLY A 79 -8.38 -2.25 -1.01
CA GLY A 79 -9.32 -2.14 -2.12
C GLY A 79 -10.49 -3.08 -2.01
N VAL A 80 -11.04 -3.47 -3.16
CA VAL A 80 -12.21 -4.35 -3.29
C VAL A 80 -11.82 -5.61 -4.06
N ALA A 81 -12.35 -6.74 -3.63
CA ALA A 81 -12.32 -7.98 -4.38
C ALA A 81 -13.74 -8.46 -4.64
N THR A 82 -14.01 -8.90 -5.86
CA THR A 82 -15.26 -9.55 -6.25
C THR A 82 -14.95 -10.88 -6.89
N PHE A 83 -15.72 -11.93 -6.59
CA PHE A 83 -15.46 -13.27 -7.09
C PHE A 83 -16.72 -14.10 -7.27
N THR A 84 -16.62 -15.16 -8.07
CA THR A 84 -17.56 -16.27 -8.14
C THR A 84 -16.79 -17.57 -8.35
N ALA A 85 -17.17 -18.66 -7.67
CA ALA A 85 -16.46 -19.92 -7.63
C ALA A 85 -17.38 -21.12 -7.90
N SER A 86 -16.80 -22.22 -8.40
CA SER A 86 -17.53 -23.48 -8.65
C SER A 86 -17.79 -24.31 -7.41
N GLN A 87 -17.17 -23.97 -6.28
CA GLN A 87 -17.34 -24.62 -4.97
C GLN A 87 -17.42 -23.54 -3.88
N PRO A 88 -17.97 -23.84 -2.70
CA PRO A 88 -17.88 -22.95 -1.54
C PRO A 88 -16.41 -22.78 -1.16
N VAL A 89 -15.90 -21.57 -1.33
CA VAL A 89 -14.52 -21.21 -0.99
C VAL A 89 -14.50 -20.38 0.27
N GLU A 90 -13.43 -20.54 1.04
CA GLU A 90 -13.01 -19.53 1.99
C GLU A 90 -12.25 -18.41 1.27
N VAL A 91 -12.41 -17.18 1.76
CA VAL A 91 -11.48 -16.10 1.45
C VAL A 91 -10.46 -16.01 2.58
N VAL A 92 -9.20 -16.08 2.19
CA VAL A 92 -8.04 -15.95 3.07
C VAL A 92 -7.40 -14.61 2.80
N VAL A 93 -7.35 -13.79 3.84
CA VAL A 93 -6.58 -12.55 3.87
C VAL A 93 -5.39 -12.76 4.80
N LEU A 94 -4.18 -12.54 4.26
CA LEU A 94 -2.93 -12.67 5.00
C LEU A 94 -2.41 -11.31 5.45
N HIS A 95 -1.98 -11.26 6.71
CA HIS A 95 -1.37 -10.08 7.35
C HIS A 95 0.03 -10.43 7.84
N GLY A 96 0.99 -9.52 7.60
CA GLY A 96 2.30 -9.61 8.22
C GLY A 96 2.17 -9.71 9.74
N TYR A 97 2.91 -10.66 10.35
CA TYR A 97 2.78 -10.95 11.77
C TYR A 97 4.09 -10.68 12.52
N THR A 98 4.18 -9.49 13.10
CA THR A 98 5.30 -9.04 13.93
C THR A 98 4.75 -8.52 15.26
N PRO A 99 4.39 -9.41 16.20
CA PRO A 99 3.78 -8.99 17.45
C PRO A 99 4.78 -8.17 18.30
N SER A 100 4.32 -7.06 18.89
CA SER A 100 5.15 -6.20 19.74
C SER A 100 5.52 -6.85 21.08
N GLN A 101 4.79 -7.87 21.48
CA GLN A 101 5.04 -8.71 22.64
C GLN A 101 4.92 -10.17 22.24
N ALA A 102 5.78 -11.02 22.80
CA ALA A 102 5.67 -12.46 22.58
C ALA A 102 4.28 -12.96 23.03
N PRO A 103 3.60 -13.80 22.23
CA PRO A 103 2.37 -14.44 22.65
C PRO A 103 2.54 -15.19 23.96
N ASP A 104 1.53 -15.12 24.83
CA ASP A 104 1.50 -15.83 26.10
C ASP A 104 0.26 -16.71 26.20
N GLN A 105 0.22 -17.58 27.20
CA GLN A 105 -0.88 -18.53 27.38
C GLN A 105 -2.22 -17.84 27.70
N ALA A 106 -2.21 -16.63 28.28
CA ALA A 106 -3.44 -15.91 28.61
C ALA A 106 -4.08 -15.25 27.39
N ARG A 107 -3.27 -14.83 26.40
CA ARG A 107 -3.71 -14.09 25.21
C ARG A 107 -3.75 -14.93 23.93
N GLY A 108 -2.95 -15.99 23.85
CA GLY A 108 -2.83 -16.86 22.69
C GLY A 108 -2.24 -16.16 21.46
N GLU A 109 -2.33 -16.85 20.33
CA GLU A 109 -1.98 -16.31 19.01
C GLU A 109 -3.25 -16.17 18.16
N PRO A 110 -3.32 -15.18 17.24
CA PRO A 110 -4.32 -15.23 16.18
C PRO A 110 -4.11 -16.48 15.31
N LEU A 111 -5.13 -16.87 14.54
CA LEU A 111 -4.95 -17.90 13.53
C LEU A 111 -3.74 -17.53 12.63
N ASN A 112 -2.79 -18.45 12.51
CA ASN A 112 -1.54 -18.21 11.79
C ASN A 112 -1.02 -19.47 11.12
N ALA A 113 -0.08 -19.27 10.19
CA ALA A 113 0.66 -20.36 9.54
C ALA A 113 2.14 -19.95 9.37
N PRO A 114 3.06 -20.93 9.28
CA PRO A 114 4.43 -20.68 8.87
C PRO A 114 4.49 -20.00 7.50
N PHE A 115 5.30 -18.95 7.37
CA PHE A 115 5.51 -18.23 6.10
C PHE A 115 6.94 -17.69 6.02
N GLY A 116 7.71 -18.16 5.03
CA GLY A 116 9.13 -17.86 4.94
C GLY A 116 9.87 -18.26 6.22
N ASN A 117 10.63 -17.32 6.80
CA ASN A 117 11.35 -17.54 8.06
C ASN A 117 10.52 -17.20 9.32
N GLY A 118 9.22 -16.90 9.17
CA GLY A 118 8.36 -16.46 10.26
C GLY A 118 6.96 -17.04 10.17
N LYS A 119 5.98 -16.23 10.56
CA LYS A 119 4.56 -16.56 10.54
C LYS A 119 3.78 -15.47 9.83
N VAL A 120 2.59 -15.82 9.36
CA VAL A 120 1.59 -14.88 8.83
C VAL A 120 0.31 -15.03 9.63
N ALA A 121 -0.37 -13.93 9.92
CA ALA A 121 -1.68 -13.96 10.56
C ALA A 121 -2.79 -14.06 9.50
N ILE A 122 -3.83 -14.82 9.80
CA ILE A 122 -4.85 -15.22 8.83
C ILE A 122 -6.22 -14.69 9.27
N SER A 123 -6.88 -13.96 8.38
CA SER A 123 -8.32 -13.75 8.43
C SER A 123 -9.00 -14.71 7.46
N LEU A 124 -9.85 -15.59 7.99
CA LEU A 124 -10.57 -16.62 7.23
C LEU A 124 -12.06 -16.32 7.22
N MET A 125 -12.62 -16.05 6.04
CA MET A 125 -14.03 -15.71 5.85
C MET A 125 -14.73 -16.81 5.04
N LYS A 126 -15.85 -17.34 5.56
CA LYS A 126 -16.50 -18.57 5.04
C LYS A 126 -17.87 -18.38 4.39
N GLN A 127 -18.40 -17.16 4.35
CA GLN A 127 -19.70 -16.87 3.75
C GLN A 127 -19.78 -15.40 3.36
N PHE A 128 -20.23 -15.15 2.13
CA PHE A 128 -20.37 -13.81 1.56
C PHE A 128 -21.79 -13.50 1.09
N THR A 129 -22.62 -14.53 0.87
CA THR A 129 -24.04 -14.40 0.60
C THR A 129 -24.83 -15.46 1.36
N ASP A 130 -26.13 -15.22 1.57
CA ASP A 130 -27.06 -16.20 2.15
C ASP A 130 -27.67 -17.11 1.07
N THR A 131 -27.09 -17.13 -0.13
CA THR A 131 -27.55 -17.93 -1.27
C THR A 131 -26.61 -19.12 -1.48
N PRO A 132 -27.04 -20.19 -2.16
CA PRO A 132 -26.15 -21.29 -2.51
C PRO A 132 -25.10 -20.93 -3.57
N ILE A 133 -25.06 -19.67 -4.04
CA ILE A 133 -24.10 -19.21 -5.03
C ILE A 133 -22.80 -18.82 -4.30
N ASN A 134 -21.70 -19.45 -4.71
CA ASN A 134 -20.38 -19.21 -4.13
C ASN A 134 -19.76 -17.94 -4.71
N THR A 135 -20.27 -16.79 -4.33
CA THR A 135 -19.90 -15.47 -4.85
C THR A 135 -19.76 -14.46 -3.73
N GLY A 136 -19.12 -13.33 -3.99
CA GLY A 136 -19.01 -12.25 -3.02
C GLY A 136 -18.34 -11.01 -3.59
N SER A 137 -18.59 -9.86 -2.95
CA SER A 137 -17.85 -8.62 -3.15
C SER A 137 -17.56 -8.00 -1.78
N PHE A 138 -16.31 -7.68 -1.50
CA PHE A 138 -15.89 -7.22 -0.18
C PHE A 138 -14.69 -6.27 -0.27
N VAL A 139 -14.66 -5.32 0.67
CA VAL A 139 -13.47 -4.50 0.91
C VAL A 139 -12.46 -5.34 1.67
N PHE A 140 -11.19 -5.22 1.31
CA PHE A 140 -10.10 -5.90 1.99
C PHE A 140 -8.88 -4.97 2.15
N THR A 141 -8.05 -5.29 3.14
CA THR A 141 -6.75 -4.67 3.34
C THR A 141 -5.80 -5.75 3.86
N SER A 142 -4.68 -6.00 3.15
CA SER A 142 -3.91 -7.23 3.33
C SER A 142 -2.51 -7.20 2.72
N ASN A 143 -1.63 -8.09 3.16
CA ASN A 143 -0.38 -8.40 2.46
C ASN A 143 -0.58 -9.42 1.32
N ALA A 144 -1.59 -10.30 1.40
CA ALA A 144 -1.98 -11.20 0.32
C ALA A 144 -3.48 -11.57 0.42
N LEU A 145 -4.06 -11.95 -0.71
CA LEU A 145 -5.44 -12.41 -0.82
C LEU A 145 -5.49 -13.72 -1.60
N ALA A 146 -6.19 -14.72 -1.07
CA ALA A 146 -6.42 -15.99 -1.73
C ALA A 146 -7.85 -16.50 -1.54
N PHE A 147 -8.30 -17.32 -2.49
CA PHE A 147 -9.45 -18.20 -2.34
C PHE A 147 -8.95 -19.58 -1.96
N HIS A 148 -9.65 -20.28 -1.09
CA HIS A 148 -9.13 -21.45 -0.39
C HIS A 148 -10.23 -22.50 -0.16
N ILE A 149 -9.87 -23.78 -0.13
CA ILE A 149 -10.71 -24.87 0.38
C ILE A 149 -9.87 -25.80 1.27
N LEU A 150 -10.32 -25.99 2.52
CA LEU A 150 -9.66 -26.84 3.53
C LEU A 150 -9.71 -28.34 3.23
N ASP A 151 -10.78 -28.84 2.59
CA ASP A 151 -11.01 -30.29 2.44
C ASP A 151 -10.37 -30.90 1.17
N GLY A 152 -9.55 -30.12 0.46
CA GLY A 152 -8.79 -30.57 -0.71
C GLY A 152 -9.57 -30.68 -2.00
N LYS A 153 -10.86 -30.32 -2.03
CA LYS A 153 -11.61 -30.22 -3.29
C LYS A 153 -11.00 -29.16 -4.18
N THR A 154 -10.74 -29.55 -5.42
CA THR A 154 -10.34 -28.61 -6.47
C THR A 154 -11.51 -27.71 -6.84
N PHE A 155 -11.24 -26.45 -7.11
CA PHE A 155 -12.25 -25.49 -7.54
C PHE A 155 -11.71 -24.59 -8.65
N THR A 156 -12.62 -23.89 -9.30
CA THR A 156 -12.33 -22.79 -10.21
C THR A 156 -12.95 -21.52 -9.66
N VAL A 157 -12.28 -20.39 -9.82
CA VAL A 157 -12.76 -19.09 -9.37
C VAL A 157 -12.48 -18.05 -10.45
N THR A 158 -13.48 -17.23 -10.74
CA THR A 158 -13.34 -15.99 -11.49
C THR A 158 -13.35 -14.84 -10.49
N TYR A 159 -12.35 -13.98 -10.53
CA TYR A 159 -12.22 -12.85 -9.61
C TYR A 159 -11.74 -11.58 -10.30
N THR A 160 -12.08 -10.46 -9.69
CA THR A 160 -11.48 -9.15 -9.94
C THR A 160 -11.04 -8.56 -8.61
N VAL A 161 -9.78 -8.13 -8.53
CA VAL A 161 -9.21 -7.33 -7.45
C VAL A 161 -8.91 -5.96 -8.02
N ASP A 162 -9.39 -4.91 -7.36
CA ASP A 162 -9.03 -3.53 -7.66
C ASP A 162 -8.60 -2.85 -6.36
N ALA A 163 -7.32 -2.49 -6.28
CA ALA A 163 -6.70 -2.04 -5.04
C ALA A 163 -5.60 -1.02 -5.28
N GLU A 164 -5.27 -0.29 -4.23
CA GLU A 164 -4.07 0.51 -4.12
C GLU A 164 -3.06 -0.19 -3.22
N VAL A 165 -1.78 -0.05 -3.53
CA VAL A 165 -0.68 -0.49 -2.69
C VAL A 165 -0.27 0.66 -1.76
N LYS A 166 -0.33 0.43 -0.45
CA LYS A 166 -0.12 1.43 0.59
C LYS A 166 0.96 0.99 1.56
N SER A 167 1.67 1.97 2.10
CA SER A 167 2.59 1.76 3.22
C SER A 167 1.78 1.75 4.54
N PRO A 168 1.81 0.68 5.35
CA PRO A 168 1.15 0.68 6.64
C PRO A 168 1.84 1.68 7.60
N THR A 169 1.05 2.36 8.42
CA THR A 169 1.59 3.22 9.49
C THR A 169 2.18 2.33 10.60
N SER A 170 3.41 2.61 11.02
CA SER A 170 4.00 1.99 12.21
C SER A 170 3.24 2.42 13.45
N GLN A 171 2.83 1.46 14.28
CA GLN A 171 2.16 1.66 15.57
C GLN A 171 3.11 1.33 16.72
#